data_AF-A0A970PVQ2-F1
#
_entry.id   AF-A0A970PVQ2-F1
#
_cell.length_a   1.000
_cell.length_b   1.000
_cell.length_c   1.000
_cell.angle_alpha   90.00
_cell.angle_beta   90.00
_cell.angle_gamma   90.00
#
_symmetry.space_group_name_H-M   'P 1'
#
loop_
_entity.id
_entity.type
_entity.pdbx_description
1 polymer ?
#
loop_
_entity_poly.entity_id
_entity_poly.type
_entity_poly.pdbx_seq_one_letter_code
_entity_poly.pdbx_strand_id
1 'polypeptide(L)'
;MGDKNAALKRLEAVRDLPDLGYSPNVQNLAIKYIDLFRIPEKARLDAFHLAYAVLFKIDFLLSWNCKHIANELVNLKLKNYNINNSLYVPFLCTAHELLEV
;
A
#
# COMPACT_ATOMS: atom_id res chain seq x y z
N MET A 1 16.23 6.24 -20.68
CA MET A 1 14.88 6.33 -21.29
C MET A 1 14.26 4.94 -21.26
N GLY A 2 12.95 4.83 -20.99
CA GLY A 2 12.26 3.53 -20.93
C GLY A 2 11.84 2.99 -22.30
N ASP A 3 11.63 1.68 -22.40
CA ASP A 3 11.10 1.01 -23.58
C ASP A 3 9.62 1.39 -23.82
N LYS A 4 9.33 1.94 -25.00
CA LYS A 4 7.97 2.37 -25.40
C LYS A 4 7.00 1.21 -25.54
N ASN A 5 7.44 0.06 -26.04
CA ASN A 5 6.60 -1.12 -26.20
C ASN A 5 6.21 -1.67 -24.83
N ALA A 6 7.15 -1.69 -23.88
CA ALA A 6 6.87 -2.09 -22.51
C ALA A 6 5.90 -1.12 -21.81
N ALA A 7 5.97 0.19 -22.11
CA ALA A 7 5.02 1.17 -21.59
C ALA A 7 3.59 0.96 -22.12
N LEU A 8 3.44 0.69 -23.41
CA LEU A 8 2.13 0.40 -24.01
C LEU A 8 1.49 -0.85 -23.38
N LYS A 9 2.26 -1.93 -23.22
CA LYS A 9 1.78 -3.16 -22.57
C LYS A 9 1.27 -2.91 -21.15
N ARG A 10 1.95 -2.05 -20.37
CA ARG A 10 1.48 -1.69 -19.02
C ARG A 10 0.16 -0.92 -19.06
N LEU A 11 0.00 0.02 -19.99
CA LEU A 11 -1.24 0.79 -20.15
C LEU A 11 -2.41 -0.10 -20.57
N GLU A 12 -2.18 -1.07 -21.47
CA GLU A 12 -3.20 -2.05 -21.84
C GLU A 12 -3.59 -2.93 -20.65
N ALA A 13 -2.62 -3.42 -19.88
CA ALA A 13 -2.88 -4.31 -18.75
C ALA A 13 -3.69 -3.65 -17.61
N VAL A 14 -3.61 -2.33 -17.44
CA VAL A 14 -4.33 -1.61 -16.37
C VAL A 14 -5.61 -0.93 -16.86
N ARG A 15 -5.94 -1.02 -18.15
CA ARG A 15 -7.02 -0.23 -18.77
C ARG A 15 -8.38 -0.42 -18.09
N ASP A 16 -8.70 -1.66 -17.74
CA ASP A 16 -10.00 -2.03 -17.20
C ASP A 16 -10.01 -2.07 -15.66
N LEU A 17 -8.90 -1.68 -15.01
CA LEU A 17 -8.84 -1.61 -13.55
C LEU A 17 -9.64 -0.40 -13.05
N PRO A 18 -10.43 -0.56 -11.97
CA PRO A 18 -11.16 0.55 -11.39
C PRO A 18 -10.18 1.59 -10.81
N ASP A 19 -10.42 2.86 -11.14
CA ASP A 19 -9.75 3.98 -10.47
C ASP A 19 -10.42 4.24 -9.12
N LEU A 20 -9.65 4.13 -8.04
CA LEU A 20 -10.13 4.39 -6.68
C LEU A 20 -10.30 5.89 -6.40
N GLY A 21 -9.70 6.76 -7.23
CA GLY A 21 -9.77 8.20 -7.12
C GLY A 21 -9.03 8.76 -5.90
N TYR A 22 -8.82 10.07 -5.88
CA TYR A 22 -8.29 10.76 -4.70
C TYR A 22 -9.40 10.98 -3.67
N SER A 23 -9.06 10.80 -2.39
CA SER A 23 -9.97 11.10 -1.26
C SER A 23 -9.22 11.81 -0.14
N PRO A 24 -9.77 12.90 0.43
CA PRO A 24 -9.20 13.56 1.60
C PRO A 24 -9.00 12.60 2.79
N ASN A 25 -9.86 11.58 2.93
CA ASN A 25 -9.73 10.57 3.97
C ASN A 25 -8.47 9.72 3.78
N VAL A 26 -8.13 9.39 2.53
CA VAL A 26 -6.89 8.67 2.20
C VAL A 26 -5.69 9.54 2.57
N GLN A 27 -5.69 10.81 2.20
CA GLN A 27 -4.59 11.72 2.56
C GLN A 27 -4.42 11.83 4.07
N ASN A 28 -5.52 12.01 4.81
CA ASN A 28 -5.49 12.13 6.26
C ASN A 28 -4.92 10.88 6.91
N LEU A 29 -5.36 9.69 6.48
CA LEU A 29 -4.84 8.43 7.00
C LEU A 29 -3.39 8.19 6.61
N ALA A 30 -2.99 8.53 5.38
CA ALA A 30 -1.61 8.44 4.94
C ALA A 30 -0.69 9.32 5.80
N ILE A 31 -1.10 10.55 6.14
CA ILE A 31 -0.36 11.43 7.06
C ILE A 31 -0.18 10.78 8.43
N LYS A 32 -1.23 10.17 8.99
CA LYS A 32 -1.11 9.42 10.25
C LYS A 32 -0.11 8.27 10.16
N TYR A 33 -0.08 7.55 9.05
CA TYR A 33 0.89 6.47 8.82
C TYR A 33 2.33 6.97 8.64
N ILE A 34 2.53 8.11 7.96
CA ILE A 34 3.86 8.73 7.84
C ILE A 34 4.43 9.02 9.22
N ASP A 35 3.62 9.64 10.09
CA ASP A 35 4.01 9.96 11.45
C ASP A 35 4.25 8.71 12.29
N LEU A 36 3.34 7.72 12.21
CA LEU A 36 3.40 6.47 12.97
C LEU A 36 4.64 5.62 12.64
N PHE A 37 4.96 5.49 11.35
CA PHE A 37 6.06 4.64 10.88
C PHE A 37 7.37 5.41 10.70
N ARG A 38 7.35 6.75 10.87
CA ARG A 38 8.48 7.65 10.55
C ARG A 38 8.96 7.45 9.11
N ILE A 39 8.03 7.39 8.17
CA ILE A 39 8.36 7.18 6.76
C ILE A 39 9.15 8.39 6.26
N PRO A 40 10.34 8.20 5.65
CA PRO A 40 11.10 9.31 5.09
C PRO A 40 10.34 9.94 3.93
N GLU A 41 10.50 11.24 3.73
CA GLU A 41 9.76 12.01 2.71
C GLU A 41 9.83 11.37 1.31
N LYS A 42 10.99 10.85 0.93
CA LYS A 42 11.20 10.14 -0.35
C LYS A 42 10.34 8.89 -0.55
N ALA A 43 9.81 8.33 0.52
CA ALA A 43 8.99 7.11 0.53
C ALA A 43 7.53 7.41 0.92
N ARG A 44 7.09 8.68 0.91
CA ARG A 44 5.75 9.08 1.36
C ARG A 44 4.61 8.34 0.66
N LEU A 45 4.79 7.96 -0.60
CA LEU A 45 3.80 7.21 -1.37
C LEU A 45 3.49 5.83 -0.76
N ASP A 46 4.42 5.23 -0.01
CA ASP A 46 4.21 3.96 0.68
C ASP A 46 3.05 4.06 1.69
N ALA A 47 2.94 5.18 2.40
CA ALA A 47 1.80 5.42 3.31
C ALA A 47 0.48 5.61 2.57
N PHE A 48 0.50 6.16 1.36
CA PHE A 48 -0.72 6.29 0.56
C PHE A 48 -1.22 4.90 0.14
N HIS A 49 -0.33 4.00 -0.29
CA HIS A 49 -0.71 2.62 -0.62
C HIS A 49 -1.38 1.91 0.57
N LEU A 50 -0.82 2.08 1.78
CA LEU A 50 -1.44 1.55 3.01
C LEU A 50 -2.82 2.17 3.27
N ALA A 51 -2.95 3.49 3.16
CA ALA A 51 -4.21 4.18 3.39
C ALA A 51 -5.30 3.76 2.40
N TYR A 52 -4.96 3.58 1.12
CA TYR A 52 -5.86 3.03 0.11
C TYR A 52 -6.29 1.61 0.48
N ALA A 53 -5.35 0.74 0.82
CA ALA A 53 -5.67 -0.64 1.18
C ALA A 53 -6.63 -0.72 2.38
N VAL A 54 -6.46 0.16 3.35
CA VAL A 54 -7.31 0.23 4.54
C VAL A 54 -8.71 0.78 4.22
N LEU A 55 -8.80 1.93 3.55
CA LEU A 55 -10.10 2.58 3.33
C LEU A 55 -10.96 1.87 2.29
N PHE A 56 -10.34 1.27 1.28
CA PHE A 56 -11.03 0.52 0.24
C PHE A 56 -11.11 -0.98 0.53
N LYS A 57 -10.65 -1.41 1.72
CA LYS A 57 -10.70 -2.81 2.18
C LYS A 57 -10.06 -3.79 1.18
N ILE A 58 -8.87 -3.43 0.69
CA ILE A 58 -8.08 -4.29 -0.19
C ILE A 58 -7.45 -5.38 0.68
N ASP A 59 -7.78 -6.64 0.40
CA ASP A 59 -7.33 -7.77 1.22
C ASP A 59 -5.81 -7.94 1.26
N PHE A 60 -5.14 -7.74 0.12
CA PHE A 60 -3.71 -7.94 -0.04
C PHE A 60 -3.04 -6.71 -0.61
N LEU A 61 -2.01 -6.20 0.09
CA LEU A 61 -1.08 -5.22 -0.45
C LEU A 61 0.25 -5.90 -0.72
N LEU A 62 0.43 -6.32 -1.97
CA LEU A 62 1.67 -6.92 -2.45
C LEU A 62 2.76 -5.86 -2.63
N SER A 63 3.92 -6.04 -2.00
CA SER A 63 5.04 -5.11 -2.12
C SER A 63 6.40 -5.82 -2.15
N TRP A 64 7.29 -5.31 -2.99
CA TRP A 64 8.71 -5.69 -3.01
C TRP A 64 9.55 -4.83 -2.06
N ASN A 65 8.95 -3.81 -1.43
CA ASN A 65 9.63 -2.90 -0.51
C ASN A 65 9.52 -3.40 0.93
N CYS A 66 10.38 -4.36 1.29
CA CYS A 66 10.46 -4.93 2.64
C CYS A 66 11.11 -4.00 3.68
N LYS A 67 11.54 -2.80 3.26
CA LYS A 67 12.11 -1.80 4.16
C LYS A 67 11.06 -0.88 4.76
N HIS A 68 10.03 -0.55 3.97
CA HIS A 68 9.06 0.48 4.33
C HIS A 68 7.60 -0.02 4.36
N ILE A 69 7.28 -1.12 3.67
CA ILE A 69 5.91 -1.67 3.62
C ILE A 69 5.89 -3.13 4.10
N ALA A 70 6.48 -4.05 3.33
CA ALA A 70 6.39 -5.50 3.57
C ALA A 70 7.42 -5.98 4.61
N ASN A 71 7.38 -5.36 5.79
CA ASN A 71 8.21 -5.75 6.94
C ASN A 71 7.30 -6.15 8.11
N GLU A 72 7.67 -7.20 8.84
CA GLU A 72 6.89 -7.68 9.98
C GLU A 72 6.66 -6.60 11.06
N LEU A 73 7.64 -5.71 11.27
CA LEU A 73 7.48 -4.58 12.21
C LEU A 73 6.44 -3.57 11.73
N VAL A 74 6.32 -3.35 10.42
CA VAL A 74 5.31 -2.48 9.83
C VAL A 74 3.94 -3.14 9.93
N ASN A 75 3.85 -4.44 9.59
CA ASN A 75 2.64 -5.25 9.76
C ASN A 75 2.09 -5.17 11.19
N LEU A 76 2.94 -5.41 12.19
CA LEU A 76 2.54 -5.38 13.59
C LEU A 76 2.05 -3.99 14.03
N LYS A 77 2.79 -2.93 13.67
CA LYS A 77 2.39 -1.55 14.02
C LYS A 77 1.10 -1.14 13.33
N LEU A 78 0.93 -1.47 12.05
CA LEU A 78 -0.28 -1.19 11.29
C LEU A 78 -1.48 -1.91 11.92
N LYS A 79 -1.34 -3.21 12.19
CA LYS A 79 -2.38 -4.03 12.82
C LYS A 79 -2.81 -3.44 14.17
N ASN A 80 -1.86 -3.11 15.04
CA ASN A 80 -2.15 -2.52 16.34
C ASN A 80 -2.88 -1.17 16.22
N TYR A 81 -2.38 -0.28 15.36
CA TYR A 81 -3.01 1.02 15.16
C TYR A 81 -4.43 0.87 14.59
N ASN A 82 -4.60 0.06 13.55
CA ASN A 82 -5.87 -0.09 12.87
C ASN A 82 -6.92 -0.74 13.76
N ILE A 83 -6.59 -1.80 14.50
CA ILE A 83 -7.51 -2.42 15.46
C ILE A 83 -7.96 -1.40 16.52
N ASN A 84 -7.02 -0.67 17.11
CA ASN A 84 -7.34 0.33 18.15
C ASN A 84 -8.20 1.49 17.63
N ASN A 85 -8.19 1.74 16.32
CA ASN A 85 -8.99 2.79 15.67
C ASN A 85 -10.19 2.23 14.88
N SER A 86 -10.52 0.95 15.03
CA SER A 86 -11.61 0.28 14.29
C SER A 86 -11.49 0.41 12.76
N LEU A 87 -10.27 0.37 12.25
CA LEU A 87 -9.94 0.41 10.82
C LEU A 87 -9.69 -1.00 10.27
N TYR A 88 -9.90 -1.17 8.97
CA TYR A 88 -9.59 -2.42 8.26
C TYR A 88 -8.08 -2.73 8.32
N VAL A 89 -7.71 -4.02 8.35
CA VAL A 89 -6.30 -4.46 8.39
C VAL A 89 -6.01 -5.26 7.12
N PRO A 90 -5.31 -4.68 6.14
CA PRO A 90 -4.89 -5.41 4.95
C PRO A 90 -3.73 -6.37 5.28
N PHE A 91 -3.59 -7.44 4.51
CA PHE A 91 -2.43 -8.32 4.56
C PHE A 91 -1.29 -7.73 3.73
N LEU A 92 -0.21 -7.26 4.38
CA LEU A 92 0.99 -6.81 3.66
C LEU A 92 1.90 -8.01 3.43
N CYS A 93 2.18 -8.30 2.16
CA CYS A 93 2.95 -9.47 1.77
C CYS A 93 3.93 -9.18 0.64
N THR A 94 4.96 -10.00 0.57
CA THR A 94 5.85 -10.17 -0.57
C THR A 94 5.28 -11.18 -1.55
N ALA A 95 5.83 -11.23 -2.77
CA ALA A 95 5.36 -12.19 -3.78
C ALA A 95 5.59 -13.65 -3.35
N HIS A 96 6.62 -13.90 -2.55
CA HIS A 96 6.90 -15.21 -2.01
C HIS A 96 5.83 -15.64 -1.01
N GLU A 97 5.51 -14.80 -0.04
CA GLU A 97 4.47 -15.06 0.97
C GLU A 97 3.07 -15.24 0.38
N LEU A 98 2.80 -14.66 -0.80
CA LEU A 98 1.51 -14.82 -1.48
C LEU A 98 1.40 -16.14 -2.28
N LEU A 99 2.53 -16.66 -2.77
CA LEU A 99 2.57 -17.83 -3.66
C LEU A 99 2.81 -19.15 -2.91
N GLU A 100 3.38 -19.10 -1.71
CA GLU A 100 3.52 -20.26 -0.84
C GLU A 100 2.21 -20.52 -0.09
N VAL A 101 1.53 -21.61 -0.46
CA VAL A 101 0.32 -22.14 0.18
C VAL A 101 0.68 -23.40 0.96
#